data_AF-A0A258KVM9-F1
#
_entry.id   AF-A0A258KVM9-F1
#
_cell.length_a   1.000
_cell.length_b   1.000
_cell.length_c   1.000
_cell.angle_alpha   90.00
_cell.angle_beta   90.00
_cell.angle_gamma   90.00
#
_symmetry.space_group_name_H-M   'P 1'
#
loop_
_entity.id
_entity.type
_entity.pdbx_description
1 polymer ?
#
loop_
_entity_poly.entity_id
_entity_poly.type
_entity_poly.pdbx_seq_one_letter_code
_entity_poly.pdbx_strand_id
1 'polypeptide(L)' 'IGAGGGHPDEGEDIEVLELSIDEALAMIADGRIRDAKTIMLLQHLALSVLR' A
#
# COMPACT_ATOMS: atom_id res chain seq x y z
N ILE A 1 11.67 3.91 12.12
CA ILE A 1 10.45 3.47 11.42
C ILE A 1 9.45 3.07 12.51
N GLY A 2 8.25 3.65 12.53
CA GLY A 2 7.20 3.30 13.50
C GLY A 2 6.44 2.03 13.07
N ALA A 3 5.53 1.54 13.89
CA ALA A 3 4.76 0.31 13.60
C ALA A 3 3.74 0.44 12.46
N GLY A 4 3.53 1.65 11.92
CA GLY A 4 2.39 1.94 11.04
C GLY A 4 1.08 2.07 11.83
N GLY A 5 -0.05 2.15 11.12
CA GLY A 5 -1.37 2.35 11.72
C GLY A 5 -1.68 3.81 12.09
N GLY A 6 -2.89 4.02 12.60
CA GLY A 6 -3.39 5.31 13.08
C GLY A 6 -3.06 5.50 14.56
N HIS A 7 -3.01 6.76 15.01
CA HIS A 7 -2.79 7.03 16.43
C HIS A 7 -4.09 6.76 17.23
N PRO A 8 -4.03 6.12 18.42
CA PRO A 8 -5.23 5.82 19.21
C PRO A 8 -6.11 7.05 19.50
N ASP A 9 -5.49 8.21 19.67
CA ASP A 9 -6.17 9.48 19.96
C ASP A 9 -6.81 10.14 18.74
N GLU A 10 -6.50 9.67 17.52
CA GLU A 10 -7.08 10.18 16.27
C GLU A 10 -8.42 9.48 15.94
N GLY A 11 -8.77 8.41 16.68
CA GLY A 11 -10.02 7.66 16.49
C GLY A 11 -10.08 6.89 15.17
N GLU A 12 -8.94 6.71 14.51
CA GLU A 12 -8.83 5.95 13.26
C GLU A 12 -8.69 4.45 13.54
N ASP A 13 -9.44 3.63 12.79
CA ASP A 13 -9.30 2.18 12.80
C ASP A 13 -8.48 1.77 11.57
N ILE A 14 -7.15 1.74 11.73
CA ILE A 14 -6.21 1.44 10.65
C ILE A 14 -5.52 0.10 10.90
N GLU A 15 -5.76 -0.83 9.99
CA GLU A 15 -5.06 -2.11 9.91
C GLU A 15 -3.76 -1.97 9.11
N VAL A 16 -2.69 -2.57 9.62
CA VAL A 16 -1.41 -2.69 8.88
C VAL A 16 -1.41 -4.01 8.13
N LEU A 17 -1.22 -3.94 6.81
CA LEU A 17 -1.12 -5.12 5.94
C LEU A 17 0.31 -5.27 5.43
N GLU A 18 0.90 -6.43 5.66
CA GLU A 18 2.16 -6.85 5.03
C GLU A 18 1.85 -7.75 3.83
N LEU A 19 2.29 -7.34 2.64
CA LEU A 19 2.03 -8.02 1.37
C LEU A 19 3.32 -8.08 0.56
N SER A 20 3.46 -9.10 -0.29
CA SER A 20 4.48 -9.06 -1.33
C SER A 20 4.14 -8.01 -2.40
N ILE A 21 5.15 -7.53 -3.13
CA ILE A 21 4.93 -6.55 -4.19
C ILE A 21 4.05 -7.11 -5.32
N ASP A 22 4.21 -8.39 -5.65
CA ASP A 22 3.43 -9.05 -6.70
C ASP A 22 1.94 -9.14 -6.32
N GLU A 23 1.64 -9.45 -5.07
CA GLU A 23 0.27 -9.44 -4.55
C GLU A 23 -0.35 -8.04 -4.60
N ALA A 24 0.39 -7.02 -4.18
CA ALA A 24 -0.08 -5.64 -4.22
C ALA A 24 -0.36 -5.16 -5.66
N LEU A 25 0.49 -5.53 -6.62
CA LEU A 25 0.26 -5.21 -8.04
C LEU A 25 -0.95 -5.97 -8.61
N ALA A 26 -1.16 -7.22 -8.23
CA ALA A 26 -2.36 -7.98 -8.60
C ALA A 26 -3.64 -7.35 -8.03
N MET A 27 -3.59 -6.83 -6.80
CA MET A 27 -4.70 -6.10 -6.18
C MET A 27 -5.05 -4.80 -6.90
N ILE A 28 -4.09 -4.14 -7.57
CA ILE A 28 -4.41 -3.01 -8.46
C ILE A 28 -5.18 -3.51 -9.68
N ALA A 29 -4.69 -4.59 -10.30
CA ALA A 29 -5.26 -5.13 -11.54
C ALA A 29 -6.70 -5.65 -11.35
N ASP A 30 -7.00 -6.28 -10.22
CA ASP A 30 -8.34 -6.80 -9.90
C ASP A 30 -9.26 -5.78 -9.19
N GLY A 31 -8.75 -4.59 -8.88
CA GLY A 31 -9.53 -3.49 -8.31
C GLY A 31 -9.72 -3.54 -6.79
N ARG A 32 -8.97 -4.37 -6.05
CA ARG A 32 -8.91 -4.28 -4.58
C ARG A 32 -8.16 -3.03 -4.09
N ILE A 33 -7.15 -2.55 -4.82
CA ILE A 33 -6.49 -1.26 -4.58
C ILE A 33 -6.95 -0.25 -5.64
N ARG A 34 -7.59 0.83 -5.18
CA ARG A 34 -8.17 1.88 -6.05
C ARG A 34 -7.84 3.31 -5.60
N ASP A 35 -6.89 3.47 -4.69
CA ASP A 35 -6.37 4.77 -4.28
C ASP A 35 -5.24 5.23 -5.20
N ALA A 36 -5.31 6.48 -5.66
CA ALA A 36 -4.35 7.02 -6.63
C ALA A 36 -2.92 7.06 -6.07
N LYS A 37 -2.74 7.44 -4.81
CA LYS A 37 -1.42 7.59 -4.18
C LYS A 37 -0.76 6.22 -4.04
N THR A 38 -1.53 5.25 -3.57
CA THR A 38 -1.09 3.85 -3.45
C THR A 38 -0.70 3.27 -4.79
N ILE A 39 -1.54 3.43 -5.83
CA ILE A 39 -1.23 2.96 -7.19
C ILE A 39 0.04 3.63 -7.72
N MET A 40 0.17 4.95 -7.61
CA MET A 40 1.33 5.69 -8.12
C MET A 40 2.64 5.23 -7.46
N LEU A 41 2.64 5.01 -6.15
CA LEU A 41 3.83 4.59 -5.42
C LEU A 41 4.22 3.13 -5.69
N LEU A 42 3.25 2.22 -5.80
CA LEU A 42 3.51 0.83 -6.16
C LEU A 42 4.04 0.71 -7.59
N GLN A 43 3.46 1.46 -8.53
CA GLN A 43 3.94 1.52 -9.92
C GLN A 43 5.33 2.16 -10.00
N HIS A 44 5.59 3.21 -9.22
CA HIS A 44 6.93 3.81 -9.14
C HIS A 44 7.96 2.79 -8.68
N LEU A 45 7.70 2.11 -7.55
CA LEU A 45 8.60 1.07 -7.02
C LEU A 45 8.91 -0.02 -8.05
N ALA A 46 7.88 -0.53 -8.74
CA ALA A 46 8.03 -1.55 -9.78
C ALA A 46 8.86 -1.09 -10.98
N LEU A 47 8.80 0.21 -11.33
CA LEU A 47 9.47 0.76 -12.51
C LEU A 47 10.87 1.31 -12.23
N SER A 48 11.16 1.79 -11.01
CA SER A 48 12.38 2.53 -10.68
C SER A 48 13.32 1.82 -9.71
N VAL A 49 12.81 0.93 -8.85
CA VAL A 49 13.59 0.30 -7.79
C VAL A 49 13.81 -1.19 -8.04
N LEU A 50 12.77 -1.88 -8.50
CA LEU A 50 12.80 -3.34 -8.72
C LEU A 50 13.25 -3.73 -10.13
N ARG A 51 13.50 -2.74 -10.98
CA ARG A 51 13.92 -2.91 -12.36
C ARG A 51 15.42 -2.67 -12.48
#